data_AF-A0A3C0GUF5-F1
#
_entry.id   AF-A0A3C0GUF5-F1
#
_cell.length_a   1.000
_cell.length_b   1.000
_cell.length_c   1.000
_cell.angle_alpha   90.00
_cell.angle_beta   90.00
_cell.angle_gamma   90.00
#
_symmetry.space_group_name_H-M   'P 1'
#
loop_
_entity.id
_entity.type
_entity.pdbx_description
1 polymer ?
#
loop_
_entity_poly.entity_id
_entity_poly.type
_entity_poly.pdbx_seq_one_letter_code
_entity_poly.pdbx_strand_id
1 'polypeptide(L)' 'ARGELEITDFPTAAIQFLTLIKGELHTHMMCGLRPTPADCDANAHVGASVDFFLRAYAPRPPA' A
#
# COMPACT_ATOMS: atom_id res chain seq x y z
N ALA A 1 6.12 -2.61 -20.87
CA ALA A 1 5.90 -1.73 -19.69
C ALA A 1 6.05 -0.27 -20.13
N ARG A 2 5.33 0.68 -19.50
CA ARG A 2 5.35 2.11 -19.88
C ARG A 2 6.45 2.96 -19.22
N GLY A 3 7.28 2.36 -18.36
CA GLY A 3 8.38 3.06 -17.66
C GLY A 3 7.95 3.93 -16.47
N GLU A 4 6.68 3.81 -16.05
CA GLU A 4 6.12 4.60 -14.95
C GLU A 4 6.47 4.08 -13.56
N LEU A 5 6.99 2.84 -13.48
CA LEU A 5 7.41 2.18 -12.26
C LEU A 5 8.65 1.34 -12.53
N GLU A 6 9.59 1.36 -11.59
CA GLU A 6 10.81 0.56 -11.57
C GLU A 6 10.61 -0.71 -10.74
N ILE A 7 9.84 -1.65 -11.28
CA ILE A 7 9.58 -2.95 -10.64
C ILE A 7 10.35 -4.05 -11.36
N THR A 8 11.24 -4.73 -10.63
CA THR A 8 12.02 -5.87 -11.14
C THR A 8 11.36 -7.22 -10.87
N ASP A 9 10.54 -7.32 -9.82
CA ASP A 9 9.79 -8.52 -9.43
C ASP A 9 8.33 -8.17 -9.10
N PHE A 10 7.44 -8.40 -10.07
CA PHE A 10 6.02 -8.06 -9.98
C PHE A 10 5.28 -8.82 -8.88
N PRO A 11 5.41 -10.16 -8.74
CA PRO A 11 4.83 -10.89 -7.62
C PRO A 11 5.15 -10.27 -6.27
N THR A 12 6.42 -9.96 -6.01
CA THR A 12 6.84 -9.37 -4.74
C THR A 12 6.26 -7.98 -4.55
N ALA A 13 6.33 -7.10 -5.56
CA ALA A 13 5.77 -5.75 -5.50
C ALA A 13 4.25 -5.78 -5.23
N ALA A 14 3.51 -6.71 -5.83
CA ALA A 14 2.08 -6.87 -5.61
C ALA A 14 1.77 -7.29 -4.15
N ILE A 15 2.54 -8.22 -3.58
CA ILE A 15 2.38 -8.62 -2.17
C ILE A 15 2.65 -7.44 -1.24
N GLN A 16 3.71 -6.68 -1.50
CA GLN A 16 4.04 -5.49 -0.71
C GLN A 16 2.91 -4.45 -0.76
N PHE A 17 2.39 -4.13 -1.95
CA PHE A 17 1.27 -3.19 -2.10
C PHE A 17 0.03 -3.65 -1.34
N LEU A 18 -0.36 -4.92 -1.48
CA LEU A 18 -1.52 -5.47 -0.78
C LEU A 18 -1.32 -5.54 0.74
N THR A 19 -0.07 -5.68 1.20
CA THR A 19 0.27 -5.63 2.63
C THR A 19 0.04 -4.23 3.19
N LEU A 20 0.44 -3.17 2.47
CA LEU A 20 0.15 -1.78 2.84
C LEU A 20 -1.36 -1.51 2.92
N ILE A 21 -2.11 -1.93 1.89
CA ILE A 21 -3.56 -1.74 1.83
C ILE A 21 -4.29 -2.47 2.96
N LYS A 22 -3.88 -3.70 3.30
CA LYS A 22 -4.49 -4.43 4.42
C LYS A 22 -4.19 -3.76 5.75
N GLY A 23 -2.97 -3.27 5.93
CA GLY A 23 -2.48 -2.65 7.15
C GLY A 23 -2.77 -3.50 8.40
N GLU A 24 -2.78 -2.86 9.56
CA GLU A 24 -3.18 -3.50 10.83
C GLU A 24 -4.70 -3.64 10.95
N LEU A 25 -5.46 -2.83 10.21
CA LEU A 25 -6.91 -2.83 10.20
C LEU A 25 -7.50 -4.21 9.90
N HIS A 26 -6.96 -4.88 8.86
CA HIS A 26 -7.39 -6.22 8.49
C HIS A 26 -7.13 -7.24 9.61
N THR A 27 -5.98 -7.16 10.28
CA THR A 27 -5.62 -8.05 11.40
C THR A 27 -6.54 -7.83 12.59
N HIS A 28 -6.85 -6.58 12.95
CA HIS A 28 -7.82 -6.26 13.99
C HIS A 28 -9.19 -6.90 13.71
N MET A 29 -9.67 -6.79 12.47
CA MET A 29 -10.94 -7.41 12.05
C MET A 29 -10.90 -8.94 12.14
N MET A 30 -9.79 -9.59 11.75
CA MET A 30 -9.62 -11.04 11.91
C MET A 30 -9.66 -11.48 13.38
N CYS A 31 -9.19 -10.64 14.30
CA CYS A 31 -9.25 -10.87 15.74
C CYS A 31 -10.61 -10.51 16.37
N GLY A 32 -11.61 -10.10 15.58
CA GLY A 32 -12.95 -9.75 16.05
C GLY A 32 -13.07 -8.33 16.62
N LEU A 33 -12.02 -7.50 16.50
CA LEU A 33 -12.09 -6.09 16.86
C LEU A 33 -12.86 -5.32 15.79
N ARG A 34 -13.74 -4.42 16.22
CA ARG A 34 -14.49 -3.54 15.32
C ARG A 34 -13.83 -2.18 15.28
N PRO A 35 -13.19 -1.80 14.15
CA PRO A 35 -12.65 -0.46 14.00
C PRO A 35 -13.81 0.55 13.96
N THR A 36 -13.61 1.73 14.53
CA THR A 36 -14.60 2.80 14.44
C THR A 36 -14.56 3.46 13.07
N PRO A 37 -15.62 4.15 12.63
CA PRO A 37 -15.60 4.92 11.38
C PRO A 37 -14.47 5.98 11.33
N ALA A 38 -14.08 6.51 12.50
CA ALA A 38 -12.96 7.44 12.63
C ALA A 38 -11.59 6.77 12.41
N ASP A 39 -11.47 5.47 12.69
CA ASP A 39 -10.28 4.66 12.42
C ASP A 39 -10.21 4.20 10.95
N CYS A 40 -11.25 4.46 10.16
CA CYS A 40 -11.51 3.88 8.84
C CYS A 40 -11.80 4.93 7.77
N ASP A 41 -10.97 5.98 7.66
CA ASP A 41 -10.96 6.74 6.39
C ASP A 41 -10.22 5.93 5.33
N ALA A 42 -10.99 5.10 4.62
CA ALA A 42 -10.48 4.23 3.57
C ALA A 42 -9.76 5.02 2.47
N ASN A 43 -10.20 6.24 2.14
CA ASN A 43 -9.56 7.03 1.10
C ASN A 43 -8.20 7.55 1.56
N ALA A 44 -8.13 8.08 2.78
CA ALA A 44 -6.86 8.53 3.35
C ALA A 44 -5.86 7.36 3.49
N HIS A 45 -6.31 6.19 3.93
CA HIS A 45 -5.48 5.00 4.08
C HIS A 45 -4.96 4.47 2.74
N VAL A 46 -5.84 4.36 1.73
CA VAL A 46 -5.44 3.94 0.38
C VAL A 46 -4.46 4.95 -0.24
N GLY A 47 -4.72 6.26 -0.08
CA GLY A 47 -3.83 7.32 -0.55
C GLY A 47 -2.42 7.18 0.05
N ALA A 48 -2.33 7.06 1.38
CA ALA A 48 -1.04 6.87 2.06
C ALA A 48 -0.31 5.58 1.63
N SER A 49 -1.05 4.50 1.39
CA SER A 49 -0.48 3.23 0.89
C SER A 49 0.09 3.37 -0.52
N VAL A 50 -0.60 4.10 -1.40
CA VAL A 50 -0.11 4.41 -2.75
C VAL A 50 1.13 5.29 -2.69
N ASP A 51 1.12 6.35 -1.88
CA ASP A 51 2.28 7.25 -1.72
C ASP A 51 3.51 6.48 -1.25
N PHE A 52 3.35 5.57 -0.29
CA PHE A 52 4.44 4.73 0.20
C PHE A 52 4.97 3.80 -0.89
N PHE A 53 4.07 3.15 -1.64
CA PHE A 53 4.46 2.27 -2.75
C PHE A 53 5.20 3.02 -3.86
N LEU A 54 4.74 4.22 -4.22
CA LEU A 54 5.40 5.07 -5.21
C LEU A 54 6.77 5.55 -4.74
N ARG A 55 6.97 5.85 -3.45
CA ARG A 55 8.32 6.17 -2.96
C ARG A 55 9.33 5.03 -3.15
N ALA A 56 8.87 3.79 -3.13
CA ALA A 56 9.71 2.62 -3.34
C ALA A 56 9.93 2.31 -4.83
N TYR A 57 8.90 2.50 -5.67
CA TYR A 57 8.88 1.99 -7.05
C TYR A 57 8.72 3.05 -8.14
N ALA A 58 8.57 4.34 -7.80
CA ALA A 58 8.61 5.40 -8.80
C ALA A 58 10.01 5.50 -9.43
N PRO A 59 10.11 5.88 -10.72
CA PRO A 59 11.38 6.02 -11.38
C PRO A 59 12.31 6.99 -10.65
N ARG A 60 13.58 6.60 -10.48
CA ARG A 60 14.55 7.47 -9.83
C ARG A 60 15.11 8.47 -10.85
N PRO A 61 15.17 9.79 -10.52
CA PRO A 61 15.86 10.73 -11.39
C PRO A 61 17.33 10.29 -11.56
N PRO A 62 17.91 10.44 -12.77
CA PRO A 62 19.34 10.26 -12.92
C PRO A 62 20.08 11.25 -12.02
N ALA A 63 21.11 10.76 -11.32
CA ALA A 63 21.93 11.52 -10.39
C ALA A 63 22.73 12.64 -11.07
#